data_AF-Q1JKG0-F1
#
_entry.id   AF-Q1JKG0-F1
#
_cell.length_a   1.000
_cell.length_b   1.000
_cell.length_c   1.000
_cell.angle_alpha   90.00
_cell.angle_beta   90.00
_cell.angle_gamma   90.00
#
_symmetry.space_group_name_H-M   'P 1'
#
loop_
_entity.id
_entity.type
_entity.pdbx_description
1 polymer ?
#
loop_
_entity_poly.entity_id
_entity_poly.type
_entity_poly.pdbx_seq_one_letter_code
_entity_poly.pdbx_strand_id
1 'polypeptide(L)'
;MKIGKKIVLMFTAIVLTTVLALGVYLTSAYTFSTGELSKTFKDFSTSSKKSDAIKQTRAFSILLMGVDTGSSERASKWEGNSDSMILVTVNPKTKKTTMTSLERDTLTTLSGPKNNEMNGVEAKLNAAYAAGGAQMAIMTVQDLLNITIDNYVQINMQGLIDLVNAVGGITVTNEFDFPISIAENEPEYQATVAPGTHKINGEQALVYARMRYDDPEGDYGRQKRQREVIQKVLKKILALDSISSYRKILSAVSSNMQTNIEISSRTIPSLLGYRDALRTIKTYQLKGEDATLSDGGSYQIVTSNHLLEIQNRIRTELGLHKVSQLKTNATVYENLYGSTKSQTVNNNYDSSGQAPSYSDSHSSYANYSSGVDTGSSYQSASTDQDSTASSHTPATPSSSSDALAADESSSSGSGSLVPPAINPQT
;
A
#
# COMPACT_ATOMS: atom_id res chain seq x y z
N MET A 1 32.08 -58.43 -0.33
CA MET A 1 30.61 -58.31 -0.38
C MET A 1 30.15 -58.45 -1.83
N LYS A 2 29.23 -59.38 -2.16
CA LYS A 2 28.77 -59.60 -3.55
C LYS A 2 28.09 -58.33 -4.10
N ILE A 3 28.26 -58.05 -5.40
CA ILE A 3 27.83 -56.80 -6.05
C ILE A 3 26.34 -56.50 -5.81
N GLY A 4 25.48 -57.53 -5.81
CA GLY A 4 24.05 -57.39 -5.54
C GLY A 4 23.71 -56.89 -4.13
N LYS A 5 24.52 -57.24 -3.12
CA LYS A 5 24.30 -56.77 -1.74
C LYS A 5 24.66 -55.28 -1.59
N LYS A 6 25.59 -54.75 -2.41
CA LYS A 6 25.91 -53.31 -2.47
C LYS A 6 24.81 -52.51 -3.13
N ILE A 7 24.24 -53.02 -4.23
CA ILE A 7 23.14 -52.37 -4.96
C ILE A 7 21.89 -52.25 -4.07
N VAL A 8 21.52 -53.33 -3.36
CA VAL A 8 20.40 -53.31 -2.42
C VAL A 8 20.64 -52.28 -1.30
N LEU A 9 21.84 -52.27 -0.69
CA LEU A 9 22.18 -51.30 0.36
C LEU A 9 22.11 -49.84 -0.12
N MET A 10 22.59 -49.57 -1.33
CA MET A 10 22.52 -48.23 -1.93
C MET A 10 21.08 -47.81 -2.19
N PHE A 11 20.26 -48.70 -2.74
CA PHE A 11 18.84 -48.42 -3.01
C PHE A 11 18.06 -48.18 -1.72
N THR A 12 18.28 -49.01 -0.70
CA THR A 12 17.67 -48.82 0.63
C THR A 12 18.12 -47.51 1.27
N ALA A 13 19.40 -47.12 1.15
CA ALA A 13 19.89 -45.85 1.67
C ALA A 13 19.26 -44.64 0.95
N ILE A 14 19.07 -44.69 -0.37
CA ILE A 14 18.38 -43.64 -1.13
C ILE A 14 16.91 -43.54 -0.70
N VAL A 15 16.21 -44.67 -0.57
CA VAL A 15 14.82 -44.67 -0.11
C VAL A 15 14.72 -44.12 1.32
N LEU A 16 15.60 -44.55 2.22
CA LEU A 16 15.61 -44.10 3.62
C LEU A 16 15.89 -42.59 3.72
N THR A 17 16.89 -42.09 2.99
CA THR A 17 17.22 -40.65 2.96
C THR A 17 16.11 -39.83 2.33
N THR A 18 15.45 -40.34 1.29
CA THR A 18 14.30 -39.67 0.66
C THR A 18 13.11 -39.61 1.63
N VAL A 19 12.79 -40.69 2.33
CA VAL A 19 11.71 -40.73 3.33
C VAL A 19 12.02 -39.81 4.52
N LEU A 20 13.27 -39.79 4.99
CA LEU A 20 13.71 -38.87 6.04
C LEU A 20 13.61 -37.41 5.58
N ALA A 21 14.06 -37.09 4.37
CA ALA A 21 13.94 -35.75 3.80
C ALA A 21 12.46 -35.34 3.65
N LEU A 22 11.59 -36.27 3.22
CA LEU A 22 10.15 -36.05 3.14
C LEU A 22 9.54 -35.83 4.53
N GLY A 23 9.92 -36.62 5.53
CA GLY A 23 9.46 -36.48 6.91
C GLY A 23 9.87 -35.15 7.54
N VAL A 24 11.12 -34.74 7.36
CA VAL A 24 11.63 -33.44 7.80
C VAL A 24 10.89 -32.30 7.08
N TYR A 25 10.69 -32.42 5.76
CA TYR A 25 9.94 -31.44 4.97
C TYR A 25 8.49 -31.31 5.45
N LEU A 26 7.79 -32.43 5.64
CA LEU A 26 6.39 -32.44 6.12
C LEU A 26 6.28 -31.88 7.53
N THR A 27 7.20 -32.22 8.43
CA THR A 27 7.22 -31.69 9.81
C THR A 27 7.50 -30.19 9.81
N SER A 28 8.50 -29.72 9.06
CA SER A 28 8.80 -28.29 8.91
C SER A 28 7.66 -27.51 8.27
N ALA A 29 6.98 -28.10 7.28
CA ALA A 29 5.80 -27.51 6.66
C ALA A 29 4.59 -27.44 7.60
N TYR A 30 4.44 -28.42 8.49
CA TYR A 30 3.39 -28.46 9.50
C TYR A 30 3.63 -27.42 10.61
N THR A 31 4.83 -27.37 11.19
CA THR A 31 5.17 -26.40 12.24
C THR A 31 5.12 -24.96 11.73
N PHE A 32 5.52 -24.71 10.48
CA PHE A 32 5.41 -23.41 9.81
C PHE A 32 3.95 -22.95 9.66
N SER A 33 3.02 -23.88 9.41
CA SER A 33 1.60 -23.58 9.23
C SER A 33 0.89 -23.27 10.55
N THR A 34 1.32 -23.85 11.67
CA THR A 34 0.58 -23.79 12.94
C THR A 34 1.06 -22.71 13.91
N GLY A 35 2.29 -22.21 13.79
CA GLY A 35 2.90 -21.29 14.75
C GLY A 35 2.65 -19.80 14.48
N GLU A 36 3.22 -19.27 13.39
CA GLU A 36 3.26 -17.82 13.13
C GLU A 36 2.23 -17.36 12.09
N LEU A 37 1.93 -18.19 11.09
CA LEU A 37 0.96 -17.85 10.05
C LEU A 37 -0.49 -18.00 10.50
N SER A 38 -0.78 -18.93 11.42
CA SER A 38 -2.12 -19.08 12.01
C SER A 38 -2.58 -17.80 12.72
N LYS A 39 -1.65 -17.05 13.33
CA LYS A 39 -1.90 -15.76 13.99
C LYS A 39 -2.29 -14.65 13.00
N THR A 40 -1.91 -14.78 11.73
CA THR A 40 -2.33 -13.83 10.67
C THR A 40 -3.78 -14.03 10.27
N PHE A 41 -4.33 -15.23 10.49
CA PHE A 41 -5.67 -15.57 10.03
C PHE A 41 -6.73 -14.96 10.96
N LYS A 42 -7.54 -14.05 10.43
CA LYS A 42 -8.74 -13.54 11.10
C LYS A 42 -9.85 -13.39 10.08
N ASP A 43 -11.00 -13.98 10.38
CA ASP A 43 -12.18 -13.94 9.52
C ASP A 43 -13.27 -13.13 10.22
N PHE A 44 -13.64 -12.01 9.60
CA PHE A 44 -14.66 -11.10 10.14
C PHE A 44 -16.09 -11.49 9.73
N SER A 45 -16.28 -12.56 8.94
CA SER A 45 -17.59 -13.04 8.49
C SER A 45 -18.48 -11.93 7.91
N THR A 46 -17.88 -11.02 7.12
CA THR A 46 -18.56 -9.88 6.48
C THR A 46 -19.48 -10.27 5.32
N SER A 47 -19.53 -11.57 5.00
CA SER A 47 -20.36 -12.16 3.97
C SER A 47 -20.96 -13.48 4.46
N SER A 48 -22.19 -13.77 4.04
CA SER A 48 -22.91 -14.99 4.43
C SER A 48 -22.30 -16.29 3.88
N LYS A 49 -21.44 -16.18 2.85
CA LYS A 49 -20.70 -17.30 2.27
C LYS A 49 -19.21 -17.00 2.28
N LYS A 50 -18.42 -17.93 2.79
CA LYS A 50 -16.96 -17.88 2.63
C LYS A 50 -16.61 -18.08 1.15
N SER A 51 -15.71 -17.25 0.63
CA SER A 51 -15.25 -17.41 -0.74
C SER A 51 -14.43 -18.69 -0.89
N ASP A 52 -14.77 -19.50 -1.89
CA ASP A 52 -13.98 -20.64 -2.34
C ASP A 52 -13.25 -20.34 -3.66
N ALA A 53 -13.20 -19.06 -4.08
CA ALA A 53 -12.65 -18.66 -5.37
C ALA A 53 -11.20 -19.10 -5.56
N ILE A 54 -10.35 -18.97 -4.52
CA ILE A 54 -8.95 -19.44 -4.54
C ILE A 54 -8.89 -20.97 -4.73
N LYS A 55 -9.74 -21.73 -4.01
CA LYS A 55 -9.77 -23.20 -4.10
C LYS A 55 -10.22 -23.68 -5.48
N GLN A 56 -11.09 -22.92 -6.14
CA GLN A 56 -11.64 -23.23 -7.46
C GLN A 56 -10.91 -22.53 -8.62
N THR A 57 -9.82 -21.80 -8.35
CA THR A 57 -9.09 -21.03 -9.38
C THR A 57 -9.99 -20.06 -10.16
N ARG A 58 -10.95 -19.41 -9.48
CA ARG A 58 -11.84 -18.39 -10.05
C ARG A 58 -11.29 -16.99 -9.81
N ALA A 59 -11.79 -16.01 -10.58
CA ALA A 59 -11.50 -14.60 -10.32
C ALA A 59 -12.01 -14.21 -8.93
N PHE A 60 -11.25 -13.37 -8.23
CA PHE A 60 -11.56 -12.95 -6.87
C PHE A 60 -11.04 -11.54 -6.57
N SER A 61 -11.58 -10.92 -5.53
CA SER A 61 -11.14 -9.61 -5.04
C SER A 61 -10.45 -9.68 -3.66
N ILE A 62 -9.46 -8.81 -3.43
CA ILE A 62 -8.81 -8.59 -2.14
C ILE A 62 -8.89 -7.11 -1.81
N LEU A 63 -9.38 -6.76 -0.61
CA LEU A 63 -9.15 -5.42 -0.06
C LEU A 63 -7.78 -5.39 0.63
N LEU A 64 -6.82 -4.69 0.04
CA LEU A 64 -5.50 -4.45 0.62
C LEU A 64 -5.52 -3.14 1.42
N MET A 65 -5.12 -3.22 2.69
CA MET A 65 -5.13 -2.10 3.62
C MET A 65 -3.74 -1.87 4.22
N GLY A 66 -3.26 -0.63 4.15
CA GLY A 66 -2.15 -0.14 4.95
C GLY A 66 -2.72 0.52 6.21
N VAL A 67 -2.30 0.06 7.39
CA VAL A 67 -2.85 0.54 8.67
C VAL A 67 -1.77 1.25 9.46
N ASP A 68 -2.02 2.50 9.83
CA ASP A 68 -1.23 3.19 10.83
C ASP A 68 -1.79 2.88 12.20
N THR A 69 -1.10 1.98 12.90
CA THR A 69 -1.47 1.50 14.22
C THR A 69 -0.91 2.38 15.35
N GLY A 70 -0.21 3.47 15.02
CA GLY A 70 0.48 4.33 15.99
C GLY A 70 1.65 3.62 16.69
N SER A 71 2.19 4.27 17.74
CA SER A 71 3.28 3.73 18.56
C SER A 71 2.88 2.45 19.31
N SER A 72 3.88 1.67 19.73
CA SER A 72 3.77 0.35 20.37
C SER A 72 3.03 0.32 21.72
N GLU A 73 2.49 1.44 22.18
CA GLU A 73 1.82 1.60 23.48
C GLU A 73 0.30 1.38 23.42
N ARG A 74 -0.28 1.16 22.23
CA ARG A 74 -1.72 0.88 22.10
C ARG A 74 -2.09 -0.53 22.59
N ALA A 75 -3.27 -0.64 23.20
CA ALA A 75 -3.81 -1.90 23.71
C ALA A 75 -4.04 -2.97 22.62
N SER A 76 -4.21 -2.55 21.36
CA SER A 76 -4.41 -3.44 20.21
C SER A 76 -3.47 -3.09 19.06
N LYS A 77 -2.79 -4.12 18.53
CA LYS A 77 -1.88 -4.04 17.39
C LYS A 77 -2.57 -3.62 16.07
N TRP A 78 -3.90 -3.53 16.04
CA TRP A 78 -4.68 -3.24 14.84
C TRP A 78 -5.67 -2.09 15.01
N GLU A 79 -5.57 -1.32 16.09
CA GLU A 79 -6.32 -0.08 16.29
C GLU A 79 -5.57 1.11 15.67
N GLY A 80 -6.27 1.87 14.82
CA GLY A 80 -5.68 3.01 14.15
C GLY A 80 -6.45 3.44 12.91
N ASN A 81 -5.77 4.12 11.99
CA ASN A 81 -6.38 4.61 10.75
C ASN A 81 -5.95 3.76 9.57
N SER A 82 -6.82 3.61 8.58
CA SER A 82 -6.41 3.11 7.28
C SER A 82 -5.76 4.25 6.48
N ASP A 83 -4.48 4.11 6.20
CA ASP A 83 -3.68 5.09 5.43
C ASP A 83 -3.68 4.79 3.93
N SER A 84 -4.02 3.56 3.57
CA SER A 84 -4.15 3.11 2.19
C SER A 84 -5.25 2.07 2.09
N MET A 85 -6.16 2.22 1.13
CA MET A 85 -7.15 1.21 0.76
C MET A 85 -7.07 0.96 -0.75
N ILE A 86 -6.79 -0.27 -1.14
CA ILE A 86 -6.66 -0.66 -2.54
C ILE A 86 -7.48 -1.93 -2.77
N LEU A 87 -8.49 -1.84 -3.64
CA LEU A 87 -9.18 -3.03 -4.11
C LEU A 87 -8.35 -3.69 -5.22
N VAL A 88 -7.95 -4.93 -4.99
CA VAL A 88 -7.24 -5.76 -5.96
C VAL A 88 -8.20 -6.78 -6.55
N THR A 89 -8.32 -6.87 -7.87
CA THR A 89 -9.01 -7.99 -8.55
C THR A 89 -7.99 -8.86 -9.25
N VAL A 90 -8.04 -10.18 -9.04
CA VAL A 90 -7.12 -11.12 -9.66
C VAL A 90 -7.92 -12.10 -10.52
N ASN A 91 -7.66 -12.13 -11.82
CA ASN A 91 -8.37 -13.01 -12.74
C ASN A 91 -7.39 -13.97 -13.45
N PRO A 92 -7.41 -15.28 -13.12
CA PRO A 92 -6.49 -16.25 -13.69
C PRO A 92 -6.86 -16.62 -15.13
N LYS A 93 -8.12 -16.44 -15.55
CA LYS A 93 -8.59 -16.71 -16.91
C LYS A 93 -8.11 -15.63 -17.88
N THR A 94 -8.20 -14.36 -17.50
CA THR A 94 -7.71 -13.24 -18.33
C THR A 94 -6.24 -12.91 -18.08
N LYS A 95 -5.59 -13.62 -17.14
CA LYS A 95 -4.19 -13.41 -16.71
C LYS A 95 -3.90 -11.95 -16.40
N LYS A 96 -4.82 -11.31 -15.67
CA LYS A 96 -4.77 -9.89 -15.38
C LYS A 96 -5.14 -9.62 -13.94
N THR A 97 -4.39 -8.71 -13.33
CA THR A 97 -4.68 -8.13 -12.03
C THR A 97 -5.03 -6.65 -12.21
N THR A 98 -6.01 -6.15 -11.46
CA THR A 98 -6.22 -4.71 -11.34
C THR A 98 -6.07 -4.25 -9.89
N MET A 99 -5.54 -3.04 -9.70
CA MET A 99 -5.40 -2.39 -8.40
C MET A 99 -6.09 -1.04 -8.47
N THR A 100 -7.19 -0.87 -7.75
CA THR A 100 -7.94 0.39 -7.69
C THR A 100 -7.74 1.00 -6.31
N SER A 101 -6.96 2.08 -6.23
CA SER A 101 -6.85 2.87 -5.00
C SER A 101 -8.17 3.57 -4.72
N LEU A 102 -8.57 3.53 -3.44
CA LEU A 102 -9.77 4.17 -2.93
C LEU A 102 -9.35 5.36 -2.10
N GLU A 103 -9.77 6.55 -2.53
CA GLU A 103 -9.41 7.81 -1.89
C GLU A 103 -9.93 7.87 -0.45
N ARG A 104 -9.04 8.09 0.51
CA ARG A 104 -9.33 7.99 1.96
C ARG A 104 -10.35 9.01 2.41
N ASP A 105 -10.38 10.17 1.76
CA ASP A 105 -11.22 11.31 2.11
C ASP A 105 -12.56 11.29 1.35
N THR A 106 -12.88 10.18 0.66
CA THR A 106 -14.18 9.97 0.00
C THR A 106 -15.32 10.07 1.01
N LEU A 107 -16.31 10.94 0.78
CA LEU A 107 -17.49 11.07 1.64
C LEU A 107 -18.44 9.89 1.45
N THR A 108 -18.69 9.15 2.53
CA THR A 108 -19.51 7.93 2.49
C THR A 108 -20.26 7.69 3.80
N THR A 109 -21.42 7.06 3.71
CA THR A 109 -22.11 6.50 4.87
C THR A 109 -21.42 5.21 5.30
N LEU A 110 -20.85 5.19 6.50
CA LEU A 110 -20.14 4.04 7.04
C LEU A 110 -21.08 2.85 7.24
N SER A 111 -20.65 1.67 6.81
CA SER A 111 -21.38 0.42 6.97
C SER A 111 -20.66 -0.51 7.92
N GLY A 112 -21.33 -0.97 8.97
CA GLY A 112 -20.74 -1.85 9.98
C GLY A 112 -21.74 -2.71 10.75
N PRO A 113 -21.26 -3.41 11.79
CA PRO A 113 -22.12 -4.20 12.67
C PRO A 113 -23.20 -3.33 13.32
N LYS A 114 -24.41 -3.89 13.51
CA LYS A 114 -25.56 -3.17 14.11
C LYS A 114 -25.28 -2.60 15.50
N ASN A 115 -24.34 -3.19 16.24
CA ASN A 115 -23.93 -2.78 17.57
C ASN A 115 -22.76 -1.78 17.58
N ASN A 116 -22.30 -1.31 16.41
CA ASN A 116 -21.31 -0.24 16.32
C ASN A 116 -22.03 1.09 16.07
N GLU A 117 -21.77 2.07 16.93
CA GLU A 117 -22.44 3.38 16.93
C GLU A 117 -22.16 4.20 15.65
N MET A 118 -21.05 3.93 14.96
CA MET A 118 -20.69 4.61 13.72
C MET A 118 -21.38 4.00 12.48
N ASN A 119 -22.13 2.91 12.63
CA ASN A 119 -22.89 2.33 11.52
C ASN A 119 -24.03 3.25 11.08
N GLY A 120 -24.02 3.66 9.80
CA GLY A 120 -24.98 4.60 9.23
C GLY A 120 -24.58 6.07 9.36
N VAL A 121 -23.40 6.37 9.92
CA VAL A 121 -22.88 7.75 10.04
C VAL A 121 -22.17 8.14 8.75
N GLU A 122 -22.40 9.36 8.26
CA GLU A 122 -21.65 9.92 7.14
C GLU A 122 -20.27 10.43 7.61
N ALA A 123 -19.20 9.97 6.96
CA ALA A 123 -17.83 10.34 7.29
C ALA A 123 -16.90 10.10 6.08
N LYS A 124 -15.61 10.39 6.25
CA LYS A 124 -14.55 9.96 5.32
C LYS A 124 -14.43 8.44 5.31
N LEU A 125 -14.12 7.86 4.15
CA LEU A 125 -13.96 6.41 3.99
C LEU A 125 -12.94 5.81 4.98
N ASN A 126 -11.84 6.49 5.26
CA ASN A 126 -10.83 5.99 6.21
C ASN A 126 -11.34 5.85 7.66
N ALA A 127 -12.39 6.60 8.03
CA ALA A 127 -13.00 6.53 9.35
C ALA A 127 -13.68 5.17 9.59
N ALA A 128 -14.03 4.42 8.53
CA ALA A 128 -14.56 3.07 8.67
C ALA A 128 -13.61 2.14 9.45
N TYR A 129 -12.31 2.21 9.13
CA TYR A 129 -11.30 1.43 9.85
C TYR A 129 -11.09 1.96 11.27
N ALA A 130 -11.06 3.28 11.44
CA ALA A 130 -10.89 3.90 12.76
C ALA A 130 -12.02 3.53 13.74
N ALA A 131 -13.25 3.46 13.23
CA ALA A 131 -14.46 3.22 14.02
C ALA A 131 -14.77 1.74 14.28
N GLY A 132 -14.37 0.83 13.39
CA GLY A 132 -14.77 -0.58 13.47
C GLY A 132 -13.75 -1.57 12.92
N GLY A 133 -12.49 -1.13 12.76
CA GLY A 133 -11.40 -1.93 12.21
C GLY A 133 -11.67 -2.43 10.80
N ALA A 134 -10.99 -3.50 10.43
CA ALA A 134 -11.15 -4.10 9.11
C ALA A 134 -12.57 -4.59 8.81
N GLN A 135 -13.36 -5.00 9.81
CA GLN A 135 -14.73 -5.44 9.58
C GLN A 135 -15.59 -4.32 8.97
N MET A 136 -15.60 -3.15 9.59
CA MET A 136 -16.35 -2.00 9.12
C MET A 136 -15.77 -1.42 7.82
N ALA A 137 -14.43 -1.42 7.67
CA ALA A 137 -13.80 -1.02 6.41
C ALA A 137 -14.23 -1.91 5.23
N ILE A 138 -14.21 -3.24 5.39
CA ILE A 138 -14.64 -4.18 4.35
C ILE A 138 -16.12 -3.97 4.02
N MET A 139 -16.99 -3.86 5.03
CA MET A 139 -18.42 -3.64 4.82
C MET A 139 -18.70 -2.33 4.07
N THR A 140 -18.05 -1.24 4.47
CA THR A 140 -18.18 0.08 3.84
C THR A 140 -17.71 0.05 2.38
N VAL A 141 -16.59 -0.61 2.07
CA VAL A 141 -16.09 -0.72 0.69
C VAL A 141 -16.97 -1.64 -0.17
N GLN A 142 -17.55 -2.70 0.40
CA GLN A 142 -18.52 -3.54 -0.32
C GLN A 142 -19.73 -2.74 -0.77
N ASP A 143 -20.27 -1.88 0.10
CA ASP A 143 -21.40 -1.02 -0.22
C ASP A 143 -21.01 0.10 -1.19
N LEU A 144 -19.82 0.67 -1.06
CA LEU A 144 -19.27 1.69 -1.98
C LEU A 144 -19.16 1.16 -3.41
N LEU A 145 -18.66 -0.07 -3.56
CA LEU A 145 -18.34 -0.66 -4.86
C LEU A 145 -19.43 -1.61 -5.37
N ASN A 146 -20.48 -1.85 -4.58
CA ASN A 146 -21.59 -2.74 -4.90
C ASN A 146 -21.12 -4.13 -5.36
N ILE A 147 -20.21 -4.72 -4.57
CA ILE A 147 -19.66 -6.06 -4.75
C ILE A 147 -19.49 -6.75 -3.41
N THR A 148 -19.37 -8.07 -3.43
CA THR A 148 -18.83 -8.84 -2.30
C THR A 148 -17.32 -8.91 -2.41
N ILE A 149 -16.61 -8.64 -1.32
CA ILE A 149 -15.15 -8.75 -1.27
C ILE A 149 -14.79 -10.14 -0.75
N ASP A 150 -14.12 -10.95 -1.57
CA ASP A 150 -13.74 -12.32 -1.20
C ASP A 150 -12.74 -12.38 -0.04
N ASN A 151 -11.72 -11.53 -0.07
CA ASN A 151 -10.62 -11.57 0.88
C ASN A 151 -10.13 -10.18 1.29
N TYR A 152 -9.38 -10.11 2.37
CA TYR A 152 -8.66 -8.90 2.75
C TYR A 152 -7.24 -9.23 3.20
N VAL A 153 -6.36 -8.24 3.08
CA VAL A 153 -5.02 -8.24 3.68
C VAL A 153 -4.80 -6.87 4.29
N GLN A 154 -4.42 -6.82 5.56
CA GLN A 154 -3.96 -5.60 6.21
C GLN A 154 -2.51 -5.76 6.67
N ILE A 155 -1.72 -4.72 6.47
CA ILE A 155 -0.31 -4.65 6.86
C ILE A 155 -0.09 -3.33 7.59
N ASN A 156 0.62 -3.35 8.71
CA ASN A 156 1.00 -2.12 9.42
C ASN A 156 2.33 -1.55 8.89
N MET A 157 2.76 -0.39 9.38
CA MET A 157 3.98 0.28 8.90
C MET A 157 5.23 -0.62 9.02
N GLN A 158 5.39 -1.33 10.15
CA GLN A 158 6.50 -2.27 10.31
C GLN A 158 6.43 -3.43 9.32
N GLY A 159 5.24 -3.94 9.02
CA GLY A 159 5.06 -5.00 8.04
C GLY A 159 5.45 -4.58 6.62
N LEU A 160 5.24 -3.31 6.24
CA LEU A 160 5.75 -2.77 4.97
C LEU A 160 7.28 -2.75 4.95
N ILE A 161 7.90 -2.26 6.04
CA ILE A 161 9.37 -2.22 6.19
C ILE A 161 9.95 -3.63 6.07
N ASP A 162 9.41 -4.58 6.83
CA ASP A 162 9.84 -5.98 6.86
C ASP A 162 9.69 -6.63 5.49
N LEU A 163 8.57 -6.38 4.80
CA LEU A 163 8.28 -6.94 3.49
C LEU A 163 9.26 -6.45 2.42
N VAL A 164 9.55 -5.14 2.38
CA VAL A 164 10.51 -4.56 1.43
C VAL A 164 11.92 -5.08 1.71
N ASN A 165 12.32 -5.17 2.98
CA ASN A 165 13.62 -5.71 3.37
C ASN A 165 13.74 -7.21 3.02
N ALA A 166 12.68 -8.00 3.23
CA ALA A 166 12.66 -9.44 2.94
C ALA A 166 12.81 -9.75 1.44
N VAL A 167 12.38 -8.84 0.55
CA VAL A 167 12.62 -8.95 -0.91
C VAL A 167 13.96 -8.34 -1.36
N GLY A 168 14.79 -7.91 -0.41
CA GLY A 168 16.11 -7.34 -0.64
C GLY A 168 16.09 -5.89 -1.13
N GLY A 169 15.04 -5.13 -0.80
CA GLY A 169 14.81 -3.75 -1.23
C GLY A 169 14.21 -3.62 -2.63
N ILE A 170 13.75 -2.41 -2.96
CA ILE A 170 13.17 -2.06 -4.26
C ILE A 170 13.92 -0.87 -4.87
N THR A 171 13.87 -0.72 -6.19
CA THR A 171 14.45 0.45 -6.88
C THR A 171 13.33 1.39 -7.25
N VAL A 172 13.38 2.65 -6.82
CA VAL A 172 12.42 3.71 -7.14
C VAL A 172 13.12 4.90 -7.78
N THR A 173 12.36 5.78 -8.41
CA THR A 173 12.85 7.02 -8.97
C THR A 173 12.13 8.17 -8.28
N ASN A 174 12.88 9.02 -7.59
CA ASN A 174 12.38 10.28 -7.10
C ASN A 174 12.48 11.30 -8.25
N GLU A 175 11.32 11.71 -8.77
CA GLU A 175 11.19 12.67 -9.89
C GLU A 175 11.27 14.14 -9.41
N PHE A 176 11.31 14.38 -8.10
CA PHE A 176 11.46 15.72 -7.52
C PHE A 176 12.94 16.13 -7.44
N ASP A 177 13.18 17.44 -7.39
CA ASP A 177 14.51 18.04 -7.21
C ASP A 177 14.95 18.14 -5.73
N PHE A 178 14.08 17.73 -4.81
CA PHE A 178 14.33 17.64 -3.36
C PHE A 178 14.20 16.19 -2.86
N PRO A 179 14.81 15.85 -1.70
CA PRO A 179 14.65 14.52 -1.11
C PRO A 179 13.22 14.30 -0.63
N ILE A 180 12.62 13.17 -1.01
CA ILE A 180 11.35 12.73 -0.42
C ILE A 180 11.60 12.40 1.05
N SER A 181 10.89 13.09 1.95
CA SER A 181 10.95 12.97 3.41
C SER A 181 9.56 13.17 4.02
N ILE A 182 9.38 12.74 5.27
CA ILE A 182 8.22 13.10 6.11
C ILE A 182 8.63 13.61 7.49
N ALA A 183 9.93 13.82 7.73
CA ALA A 183 10.47 14.16 9.05
C ALA A 183 9.96 15.49 9.63
N GLU A 184 9.48 16.40 8.77
CA GLU A 184 8.88 17.67 9.22
C GLU A 184 7.56 17.45 9.97
N ASN A 185 6.73 16.50 9.52
CA ASN A 185 5.44 16.19 10.14
C ASN A 185 5.51 14.99 11.08
N GLU A 186 6.46 14.08 10.86
CA GLU A 186 6.63 12.82 11.58
C GLU A 186 8.13 12.62 11.92
N PRO A 187 8.65 13.32 12.95
CA PRO A 187 10.07 13.34 13.28
C PRO A 187 10.65 11.97 13.71
N GLU A 188 9.81 10.97 13.97
CA GLU A 188 10.23 9.59 14.17
C GLU A 188 10.75 8.91 12.88
N TYR A 189 10.39 9.40 11.69
CA TYR A 189 10.81 8.85 10.41
C TYR A 189 11.82 9.76 9.71
N GLN A 190 13.10 9.51 9.99
CA GLN A 190 14.22 10.32 9.48
C GLN A 190 14.79 9.84 8.13
N ALA A 191 14.31 8.70 7.62
CA ALA A 191 14.76 8.17 6.33
C ALA A 191 14.34 9.09 5.17
N THR A 192 15.17 9.17 4.13
CA THR A 192 14.88 9.99 2.95
C THR A 192 15.23 9.26 1.65
N VAL A 193 14.64 9.71 0.54
CA VAL A 193 14.97 9.27 -0.82
C VAL A 193 15.43 10.46 -1.63
N ALA A 194 16.73 10.53 -1.91
CA ALA A 194 17.34 11.59 -2.72
C ALA A 194 16.76 11.62 -4.15
N PRO A 195 16.83 12.77 -4.85
CA PRO A 195 16.47 12.88 -6.27
C PRO A 195 17.13 11.81 -7.15
N GLY A 196 16.42 11.33 -8.16
CA GLY A 196 16.89 10.32 -9.10
C GLY A 196 16.57 8.87 -8.72
N THR A 197 17.25 7.92 -9.37
CA THR A 197 16.93 6.48 -9.24
C THR A 197 17.81 5.79 -8.20
N HIS A 198 17.18 5.23 -7.17
CA HIS A 198 17.87 4.62 -6.04
C HIS A 198 17.27 3.28 -5.65
N LYS A 199 18.14 2.36 -5.20
CA LYS A 199 17.69 1.17 -4.47
C LYS A 199 17.46 1.55 -3.02
N ILE A 200 16.24 1.36 -2.54
CA ILE A 200 15.79 1.76 -1.21
C ILE A 200 15.45 0.56 -0.34
N ASN A 201 15.64 0.73 0.98
CA ASN A 201 15.26 -0.24 2.01
C ASN A 201 13.80 -0.03 2.47
N GLY A 202 13.36 -0.79 3.48
CA GLY A 202 12.00 -0.70 4.01
C GLY A 202 11.62 0.64 4.63
N GLU A 203 12.50 1.27 5.41
CA GLU A 203 12.25 2.59 6.02
C GLU A 203 12.12 3.68 4.96
N GLN A 204 13.00 3.67 3.96
CA GLN A 204 12.94 4.58 2.83
C GLN A 204 11.68 4.32 1.98
N ALA A 205 11.25 3.07 1.81
CA ALA A 205 10.04 2.73 1.08
C ALA A 205 8.77 3.16 1.81
N LEU A 206 8.78 3.12 3.14
CA LEU A 206 7.72 3.68 3.97
C LEU A 206 7.58 5.19 3.73
N VAL A 207 8.68 5.94 3.87
CA VAL A 207 8.68 7.39 3.63
C VAL A 207 8.28 7.73 2.19
N TYR A 208 8.80 6.99 1.21
CA TYR A 208 8.43 7.11 -0.20
C TYR A 208 6.92 6.93 -0.43
N ALA A 209 6.29 6.00 0.28
CA ALA A 209 4.85 5.73 0.16
C ALA A 209 3.96 6.65 1.02
N ARG A 210 4.54 7.47 1.91
CA ARG A 210 3.80 8.33 2.84
C ARG A 210 3.86 9.83 2.54
N MET A 211 4.95 10.31 1.93
CA MET A 211 5.09 11.75 1.61
C MET A 211 3.87 12.24 0.83
N ARG A 212 3.35 13.40 1.21
CA ARG A 212 2.09 13.98 0.68
C ARG A 212 2.20 15.48 0.44
N TYR A 213 2.67 16.22 1.44
CA TYR A 213 2.52 17.68 1.45
C TYR A 213 3.42 18.41 0.45
N ASP A 214 4.58 17.83 0.13
CA ASP A 214 5.48 18.36 -0.89
C ASP A 214 5.12 17.90 -2.32
N ASP A 215 4.17 16.97 -2.46
CA ASP A 215 3.74 16.47 -3.76
C ASP A 215 2.61 17.37 -4.31
N PRO A 216 2.78 18.00 -5.48
CA PRO A 216 1.69 18.77 -6.11
C PRO A 216 0.46 17.92 -6.46
N GLU A 217 0.63 16.61 -6.68
CA GLU A 217 -0.49 15.66 -6.84
C GLU A 217 -1.11 15.23 -5.49
N GLY A 218 -0.58 15.73 -4.36
CA GLY A 218 -1.08 15.50 -3.01
C GLY A 218 -1.27 14.02 -2.66
N ASP A 219 -2.46 13.66 -2.19
CA ASP A 219 -2.79 12.28 -1.83
C ASP A 219 -2.82 11.34 -3.06
N TYR A 220 -3.21 11.85 -4.22
CA TYR A 220 -3.19 11.05 -5.45
C TYR A 220 -1.76 10.67 -5.86
N GLY A 221 -0.81 11.59 -5.69
CA GLY A 221 0.63 11.33 -5.86
C GLY A 221 1.15 10.29 -4.86
N ARG A 222 0.76 10.42 -3.59
CA ARG A 222 1.05 9.42 -2.55
C ARG A 222 0.50 8.03 -2.92
N GLN A 223 -0.75 7.93 -3.35
CA GLN A 223 -1.38 6.66 -3.73
C GLN A 223 -0.78 6.03 -4.99
N LYS A 224 -0.26 6.85 -5.91
CA LYS A 224 0.53 6.37 -7.06
C LYS A 224 1.83 5.70 -6.57
N ARG A 225 2.57 6.34 -5.64
CA ARG A 225 3.77 5.77 -5.03
C ARG A 225 3.46 4.51 -4.19
N GLN A 226 2.36 4.48 -3.44
CA GLN A 226 1.91 3.28 -2.72
C GLN A 226 1.68 2.08 -3.66
N ARG A 227 0.96 2.29 -4.77
CA ARG A 227 0.77 1.26 -5.80
C ARG A 227 2.08 0.84 -6.44
N GLU A 228 3.01 1.77 -6.67
CA GLU A 228 4.33 1.48 -7.23
C GLU A 228 5.14 0.57 -6.31
N VAL A 229 5.19 0.86 -5.00
CA VAL A 229 5.86 0.02 -4.00
C VAL A 229 5.30 -1.39 -4.01
N ILE A 230 3.97 -1.55 -3.96
CA ILE A 230 3.32 -2.87 -3.99
C ILE A 230 3.67 -3.63 -5.27
N GLN A 231 3.61 -2.98 -6.44
CA GLN A 231 3.95 -3.61 -7.72
C GLN A 231 5.42 -4.06 -7.77
N LYS A 232 6.34 -3.23 -7.27
CA LYS A 232 7.78 -3.53 -7.25
C LYS A 232 8.12 -4.67 -6.29
N VAL A 233 7.52 -4.66 -5.09
CA VAL A 233 7.61 -5.77 -4.14
C VAL A 233 7.07 -7.05 -4.77
N LEU A 234 5.87 -7.01 -5.35
CA LEU A 234 5.26 -8.19 -5.99
C LEU A 234 6.13 -8.72 -7.13
N LYS A 235 6.70 -7.85 -7.97
CA LYS A 235 7.65 -8.23 -9.03
C LYS A 235 8.88 -8.94 -8.46
N LYS A 236 9.44 -8.46 -7.34
CA LYS A 236 10.57 -9.11 -6.66
C LYS A 236 10.18 -10.47 -6.10
N ILE A 237 9.02 -10.59 -5.47
CA ILE A 237 8.50 -11.88 -4.96
C ILE A 237 8.43 -12.88 -6.13
N LEU A 238 7.73 -12.54 -7.21
CA LEU A 238 7.53 -13.43 -8.37
C LEU A 238 8.84 -13.86 -9.07
N ALA A 239 9.92 -13.09 -8.90
CA ALA A 239 11.24 -13.37 -9.45
C ALA A 239 12.04 -14.40 -8.63
N LEU A 240 11.73 -14.60 -7.34
CA LEU A 240 12.44 -15.56 -6.48
C LEU A 240 12.14 -17.02 -6.83
N ASP A 241 11.09 -17.27 -7.62
CA ASP A 241 10.62 -18.56 -8.17
C ASP A 241 10.82 -19.78 -7.25
N SER A 242 10.57 -19.60 -5.95
CA SER A 242 10.85 -20.62 -4.94
C SER A 242 9.82 -20.57 -3.83
N ILE A 243 9.18 -21.72 -3.59
CA ILE A 243 8.24 -21.92 -2.49
C ILE A 243 8.87 -21.61 -1.13
N SER A 244 10.16 -21.92 -0.96
CA SER A 244 10.89 -21.63 0.28
C SER A 244 11.04 -20.12 0.49
N SER A 245 11.34 -19.37 -0.58
CA SER A 245 11.44 -17.91 -0.53
C SER A 245 10.10 -17.26 -0.18
N TYR A 246 9.00 -17.73 -0.76
CA TYR A 246 7.65 -17.23 -0.40
C TYR A 246 7.35 -17.45 1.08
N ARG A 247 7.68 -18.63 1.61
CA ARG A 247 7.51 -18.92 3.05
C ARG A 247 8.35 -17.99 3.93
N LYS A 248 9.62 -17.73 3.57
CA LYS A 248 10.48 -16.80 4.32
C LYS A 248 9.90 -15.38 4.35
N ILE A 249 9.42 -14.88 3.22
CA ILE A 249 8.80 -13.55 3.13
C ILE A 249 7.54 -13.49 3.99
N LEU A 250 6.65 -14.49 3.87
CA LEU A 250 5.43 -14.55 4.67
C LEU A 250 5.73 -14.65 6.17
N SER A 251 6.79 -15.35 6.55
CA SER A 251 7.26 -15.42 7.94
C SER A 251 7.81 -14.09 8.45
N ALA A 252 8.47 -13.31 7.60
CA ALA A 252 9.02 -12.02 8.00
C ALA A 252 7.90 -11.00 8.29
N VAL A 253 6.81 -11.05 7.51
CA VAL A 253 5.70 -10.12 7.66
C VAL A 253 4.57 -10.63 8.56
N SER A 254 4.57 -11.90 8.97
CA SER A 254 3.42 -12.54 9.66
C SER A 254 3.03 -11.84 10.97
N SER A 255 3.99 -11.32 11.73
CA SER A 255 3.66 -10.62 12.97
C SER A 255 2.93 -9.30 12.72
N ASN A 256 3.09 -8.71 11.54
CA ASN A 256 2.67 -7.37 11.14
C ASN A 256 1.67 -7.37 9.97
N MET A 257 1.03 -8.53 9.72
CA MET A 257 0.04 -8.75 8.68
C MET A 257 -1.14 -9.55 9.22
N GLN A 258 -2.34 -9.24 8.77
CA GLN A 258 -3.54 -10.04 9.04
C GLN A 258 -4.34 -10.23 7.74
N THR A 259 -4.94 -11.42 7.56
CA THR A 259 -5.70 -11.78 6.36
C THR A 259 -6.76 -12.83 6.70
N ASN A 260 -7.79 -12.97 5.88
CA ASN A 260 -8.70 -14.12 5.91
C ASN A 260 -8.32 -15.22 4.91
N ILE A 261 -7.15 -15.12 4.26
CA ILE A 261 -6.61 -16.18 3.41
C ILE A 261 -5.87 -17.18 4.30
N GLU A 262 -6.29 -18.44 4.28
CA GLU A 262 -5.59 -19.49 5.01
C GLU A 262 -4.24 -19.79 4.34
N ILE A 263 -3.13 -19.38 4.96
CA ILE A 263 -1.77 -19.65 4.46
C ILE A 263 -1.30 -20.99 5.01
N SER A 264 -1.54 -22.06 4.25
CA SER A 264 -1.12 -23.41 4.60
C SER A 264 -0.45 -24.12 3.43
N SER A 265 0.21 -25.25 3.71
CA SER A 265 0.80 -26.10 2.66
C SER A 265 -0.22 -26.57 1.61
N ARG A 266 -1.53 -26.55 1.94
CA ARG A 266 -2.61 -26.92 1.02
C ARG A 266 -3.08 -25.74 0.16
N THR A 267 -3.04 -24.51 0.67
CA THR A 267 -3.51 -23.32 -0.06
C THR A 267 -2.45 -22.73 -0.97
N ILE A 268 -1.16 -22.87 -0.63
CA ILE A 268 -0.09 -22.28 -1.45
C ILE A 268 -0.11 -22.78 -2.91
N PRO A 269 -0.29 -24.08 -3.21
CA PRO A 269 -0.45 -24.54 -4.59
C PRO A 269 -1.59 -23.84 -5.35
N SER A 270 -2.73 -23.59 -4.69
CA SER A 270 -3.84 -22.85 -5.29
C SER A 270 -3.49 -21.39 -5.57
N LEU A 271 -2.77 -20.73 -4.65
CA LEU A 271 -2.28 -19.35 -4.85
C LEU A 271 -1.30 -19.25 -6.03
N LEU A 272 -0.47 -20.28 -6.26
CA LEU A 272 0.44 -20.33 -7.41
C LEU A 272 -0.31 -20.37 -8.75
N GLY A 273 -1.56 -20.83 -8.79
CA GLY A 273 -2.42 -20.79 -9.98
C GLY A 273 -2.69 -19.37 -10.49
N TYR A 274 -2.45 -18.34 -9.66
CA TYR A 274 -2.63 -16.94 -10.01
C TYR A 274 -1.34 -16.21 -10.40
N ARG A 275 -0.18 -16.91 -10.37
CA ARG A 275 1.14 -16.32 -10.65
C ARG A 275 1.17 -15.55 -11.97
N ASP A 276 0.57 -16.09 -13.01
CA ASP A 276 0.51 -15.44 -14.33
C ASP A 276 -0.31 -14.15 -14.32
N ALA A 277 -1.42 -14.12 -13.57
CA ALA A 277 -2.24 -12.92 -13.44
C ALA A 277 -1.53 -11.79 -12.71
N LEU A 278 -0.62 -12.12 -11.80
CA LEU A 278 0.18 -11.15 -11.03
C LEU A 278 1.32 -10.54 -11.87
N ARG A 279 1.60 -11.05 -13.07
CA ARG A 279 2.60 -10.46 -13.99
C ARG A 279 2.05 -9.27 -14.76
N THR A 280 0.74 -9.17 -14.92
CA THR A 280 0.06 -8.11 -15.68
C THR A 280 -0.84 -7.32 -14.74
N ILE A 281 -0.35 -6.19 -14.25
CA ILE A 281 -1.07 -5.35 -13.30
C ILE A 281 -1.50 -4.06 -13.99
N LYS A 282 -2.78 -3.71 -13.88
CA LYS A 282 -3.31 -2.40 -14.26
C LYS A 282 -3.73 -1.63 -13.02
N THR A 283 -3.33 -0.38 -12.91
CA THR A 283 -3.68 0.48 -11.78
C THR A 283 -4.78 1.47 -12.17
N TYR A 284 -5.67 1.75 -11.22
CA TYR A 284 -6.73 2.74 -11.33
C TYR A 284 -6.83 3.54 -10.03
N GLN A 285 -7.47 4.70 -10.12
CA GLN A 285 -7.73 5.60 -9.01
C GLN A 285 -9.22 5.91 -8.97
N LEU A 286 -9.89 5.63 -7.86
CA LEU A 286 -11.17 6.26 -7.56
C LEU A 286 -10.87 7.66 -7.05
N LYS A 287 -11.34 8.68 -7.77
CA LYS A 287 -11.09 10.09 -7.47
C LYS A 287 -12.41 10.83 -7.34
N GLY A 288 -12.44 11.79 -6.43
CA GLY A 288 -13.53 12.74 -6.28
C GLY A 288 -13.11 14.15 -6.67
N GLU A 289 -14.06 15.06 -6.61
CA GLU A 289 -13.81 16.50 -6.62
C GLU A 289 -13.58 16.97 -5.18
N ASP A 290 -12.67 17.93 -4.99
CA ASP A 290 -12.41 18.55 -3.69
C ASP A 290 -13.66 19.30 -3.20
N ALA A 291 -14.02 19.10 -1.93
CA ALA A 291 -15.10 19.84 -1.29
C ALA A 291 -14.74 20.17 0.16
N THR A 292 -15.10 21.37 0.61
CA THR A 292 -15.12 21.72 2.04
C THR A 292 -16.57 21.78 2.50
N LEU A 293 -16.94 20.94 3.47
CA LEU A 293 -18.30 20.92 4.01
C LEU A 293 -18.44 21.90 5.18
N SER A 294 -19.67 22.04 5.69
CA SER A 294 -20.02 23.00 6.75
C SER A 294 -19.30 22.76 8.08
N ASP A 295 -18.77 21.56 8.29
CA ASP A 295 -17.93 21.20 9.43
C ASP A 295 -16.47 21.73 9.30
N GLY A 296 -16.13 22.36 8.17
CA GLY A 296 -14.78 22.80 7.85
C GLY A 296 -13.86 21.67 7.39
N GLY A 297 -14.36 20.44 7.27
CA GLY A 297 -13.61 19.29 6.78
C GLY A 297 -13.46 19.33 5.26
N SER A 298 -12.26 18.99 4.78
CA SER A 298 -11.99 18.74 3.35
C SER A 298 -12.32 17.28 3.01
N TYR A 299 -13.07 17.07 1.94
CA TYR A 299 -13.60 15.78 1.47
C TYR A 299 -13.35 15.62 -0.03
N GLN A 300 -13.52 14.37 -0.49
CA GLN A 300 -13.49 13.99 -1.90
C GLN A 300 -14.89 13.49 -2.27
N ILE A 301 -15.54 14.16 -3.20
CA ILE A 301 -16.91 13.86 -3.60
C ILE A 301 -16.89 13.23 -5.00
N VAL A 302 -17.15 11.92 -5.06
CA VAL A 302 -17.11 11.17 -6.32
C VAL A 302 -18.34 11.47 -7.18
N THR A 303 -18.17 11.55 -8.50
CA THR A 303 -19.31 11.67 -9.42
C THR A 303 -19.99 10.32 -9.64
N SER A 304 -21.30 10.35 -9.90
CA SER A 304 -22.09 9.14 -10.12
C SER A 304 -21.57 8.34 -11.31
N ASN A 305 -21.20 9.02 -12.41
CA ASN A 305 -20.69 8.39 -13.62
C ASN A 305 -19.33 7.71 -13.38
N HIS A 306 -18.40 8.39 -12.72
CA HIS A 306 -17.07 7.85 -12.45
C HIS A 306 -17.14 6.64 -11.52
N LEU A 307 -17.93 6.71 -10.45
CA LEU A 307 -18.10 5.59 -9.53
C LEU A 307 -18.76 4.38 -10.23
N LEU A 308 -19.78 4.61 -11.05
CA LEU A 308 -20.43 3.55 -11.83
C LEU A 308 -19.44 2.88 -12.82
N GLU A 309 -18.56 3.68 -13.46
CA GLU A 309 -17.51 3.15 -14.33
C GLU A 309 -16.56 2.23 -13.56
N ILE A 310 -16.07 2.68 -12.40
CA ILE A 310 -15.19 1.90 -11.53
C ILE A 310 -15.88 0.62 -11.05
N GLN A 311 -17.14 0.69 -10.59
CA GLN A 311 -17.93 -0.49 -10.21
C GLN A 311 -18.01 -1.49 -11.38
N ASN A 312 -18.38 -1.03 -12.57
CA ASN A 312 -18.53 -1.90 -13.75
C ASN A 312 -17.21 -2.49 -14.24
N ARG A 313 -16.11 -1.74 -14.11
CA ARG A 313 -14.76 -2.23 -14.41
C ARG A 313 -14.39 -3.39 -13.48
N ILE A 314 -14.52 -3.19 -12.17
CA ILE A 314 -14.25 -4.21 -11.14
C ILE A 314 -15.14 -5.44 -11.36
N ARG A 315 -16.44 -5.25 -11.58
CA ARG A 315 -17.40 -6.33 -11.84
C ARG A 315 -16.99 -7.16 -13.05
N THR A 316 -16.56 -6.51 -14.14
CA THR A 316 -16.07 -7.20 -15.34
C THR A 316 -14.84 -8.07 -15.03
N GLU A 317 -13.88 -7.57 -14.24
CA GLU A 317 -12.69 -8.34 -13.86
C GLU A 317 -13.03 -9.55 -12.98
N LEU A 318 -14.09 -9.47 -12.18
CA LEU A 318 -14.62 -10.57 -11.37
C LEU A 318 -15.54 -11.53 -12.14
N GLY A 319 -15.80 -11.27 -13.43
CA GLY A 319 -16.73 -12.06 -14.24
C GLY A 319 -18.21 -11.84 -13.89
N LEU A 320 -18.54 -10.72 -13.24
CA LEU A 320 -19.90 -10.31 -12.91
C LEU A 320 -20.49 -9.44 -14.04
N HIS A 321 -21.82 -9.45 -14.18
CA HIS A 321 -22.52 -8.58 -15.12
C HIS A 321 -22.42 -7.11 -14.71
N LYS A 322 -22.26 -6.22 -15.68
CA LYS A 322 -22.35 -4.77 -15.48
C LYS A 322 -23.75 -4.37 -15.01
N VAL A 323 -23.83 -3.26 -14.31
CA VAL A 323 -25.07 -2.62 -13.86
C VAL A 323 -25.26 -1.28 -14.58
N SER A 324 -26.51 -0.91 -14.85
CA SER A 324 -26.88 0.36 -15.49
C SER A 324 -27.19 1.47 -14.49
N GLN A 325 -27.47 1.12 -13.24
CA GLN A 325 -27.79 2.05 -12.16
C GLN A 325 -26.74 1.95 -11.05
N LEU A 326 -26.30 3.11 -10.57
CA LEU A 326 -25.38 3.20 -9.44
C LEU A 326 -26.12 2.85 -8.15
N LYS A 327 -25.57 1.89 -7.40
CA LYS A 327 -25.92 1.62 -6.01
C LYS A 327 -24.65 1.81 -5.20
N THR A 328 -24.68 2.69 -4.21
CA THR A 328 -23.51 3.03 -3.39
C THR A 328 -23.95 3.61 -2.06
N ASN A 329 -23.06 3.59 -1.06
CA ASN A 329 -23.14 4.39 0.16
C ASN A 329 -22.33 5.69 0.09
N ALA A 330 -21.69 6.01 -1.04
CA ALA A 330 -21.03 7.30 -1.24
C ALA A 330 -22.05 8.42 -1.44
N THR A 331 -21.76 9.57 -0.85
CA THR A 331 -22.45 10.81 -1.20
C THR A 331 -21.81 11.35 -2.47
N VAL A 332 -22.57 11.33 -3.56
CA VAL A 332 -22.09 11.68 -4.90
C VAL A 332 -22.23 13.17 -5.18
N TYR A 333 -21.40 13.68 -6.08
CA TYR A 333 -21.33 15.11 -6.40
C TYR A 333 -22.69 15.68 -6.80
N GLU A 334 -23.43 14.93 -7.61
CA GLU A 334 -24.74 15.36 -8.11
C GLU A 334 -25.79 15.47 -6.99
N ASN A 335 -25.63 14.78 -5.86
CA ASN A 335 -26.53 14.91 -4.71
C ASN A 335 -26.28 16.20 -3.92
N LEU A 336 -25.03 16.68 -3.86
CA LEU A 336 -24.66 17.87 -3.10
C LEU A 336 -24.80 19.15 -3.91
N TYR A 337 -24.42 19.11 -5.18
CA TYR A 337 -24.31 20.31 -6.02
C TYR A 337 -25.26 20.31 -7.22
N GLY A 338 -26.06 19.26 -7.38
CA GLY A 338 -26.94 19.05 -8.54
C GLY A 338 -26.21 18.46 -9.74
N SER A 339 -26.95 17.87 -10.69
CA SER A 339 -26.38 17.40 -11.94
C SER A 339 -26.08 18.58 -12.86
N THR A 340 -24.82 18.77 -13.26
CA THR A 340 -24.51 19.59 -14.44
C THR A 340 -25.17 18.95 -15.66
N LYS A 341 -26.13 19.65 -16.29
CA LYS A 341 -26.78 19.19 -17.53
C LYS A 341 -25.71 18.95 -18.61
N SER A 342 -25.69 17.74 -19.15
CA SER A 342 -25.07 17.32 -20.43
C SER A 342 -23.62 17.72 -20.66
N GLN A 343 -22.68 16.83 -20.35
CA GLN A 343 -21.57 16.61 -21.27
C GLN A 343 -21.94 15.48 -22.22
N THR A 344 -22.30 15.86 -23.44
CA THR A 344 -22.38 14.95 -24.59
C THR A 344 -20.98 14.39 -24.80
N VAL A 345 -20.73 13.16 -24.32
CA VAL A 345 -19.51 12.43 -24.66
C VAL A 345 -19.65 12.00 -26.11
N ASN A 346 -19.01 12.73 -27.01
CA ASN A 346 -18.77 12.27 -28.37
C ASN A 346 -17.77 11.13 -28.30
N ASN A 347 -18.28 9.89 -28.35
CA ASN A 347 -17.47 8.69 -28.46
C ASN A 347 -16.86 8.59 -29.87
N ASN A 348 -15.76 9.30 -30.11
CA ASN A 348 -14.79 8.92 -31.14
C ASN A 348 -13.54 8.39 -30.44
N TYR A 349 -13.49 7.07 -30.31
CA TYR A 349 -12.30 6.34 -29.92
C TYR A 349 -11.31 6.37 -31.10
N ASP A 350 -10.24 7.17 -30.98
CA ASP A 350 -9.02 6.95 -31.75
C ASP A 350 -8.00 6.21 -30.88
N SER A 351 -7.39 5.19 -31.46
CA SER A 351 -6.47 4.25 -30.84
C SER A 351 -5.05 4.82 -30.85
N SER A 352 -4.76 5.76 -29.97
CA SER A 352 -3.38 6.09 -29.60
C SER A 352 -3.33 6.64 -28.18
N GLY A 353 -2.59 5.95 -27.30
CA GLY A 353 -2.54 6.20 -25.87
C GLY A 353 -1.87 7.51 -25.48
N GLN A 354 -2.61 8.62 -25.53
CA GLN A 354 -2.25 9.89 -24.92
C GLN A 354 -3.45 10.48 -24.18
N ALA A 355 -3.21 10.97 -22.96
CA ALA A 355 -4.26 11.50 -22.09
C ALA A 355 -4.87 12.79 -22.67
N PRO A 356 -6.19 13.00 -22.60
CA PRO A 356 -6.79 14.26 -23.00
C PRO A 356 -6.42 15.35 -21.98
N SER A 357 -5.85 16.45 -22.49
CA SER A 357 -5.65 17.69 -21.73
C SER A 357 -7.01 18.37 -21.51
N TYR A 358 -7.43 18.52 -20.27
CA TYR A 358 -8.57 19.38 -19.91
C TYR A 358 -8.08 20.83 -19.82
N SER A 359 -8.55 21.69 -20.72
CA SER A 359 -8.41 23.14 -20.56
C SER A 359 -9.47 23.63 -19.58
N ASP A 360 -9.02 24.04 -18.39
CA ASP A 360 -9.85 24.74 -17.44
C ASP A 360 -10.02 26.20 -17.90
N SER A 361 -11.27 26.66 -17.96
CA SER A 361 -11.60 28.04 -18.27
C SER A 361 -12.44 28.55 -17.12
N HIS A 362 -11.80 29.04 -16.05
CA HIS A 362 -12.26 30.11 -15.16
C HIS A 362 -11.06 30.59 -14.32
N SER A 363 -10.31 31.57 -14.85
CA SER A 363 -9.44 32.40 -14.03
C SER A 363 -9.58 33.85 -14.50
N SER A 364 -10.18 34.65 -13.64
CA SER A 364 -10.30 36.10 -13.77
C SER A 364 -9.19 36.74 -12.94
N TYR A 365 -8.08 37.13 -13.57
CA TYR A 365 -7.22 38.20 -13.05
C TYR A 365 -6.58 39.02 -14.19
N ALA A 366 -6.27 40.25 -13.83
CA ALA A 366 -6.03 41.42 -14.66
C ALA A 366 -4.92 41.30 -15.70
N ASN A 367 -5.17 41.97 -16.84
CA ASN A 367 -4.22 42.23 -17.92
C ASN A 367 -3.00 43.01 -17.42
N TYR A 368 -1.80 42.53 -17.79
CA TYR A 368 -0.68 43.40 -18.14
C TYR A 368 0.00 42.87 -19.40
N SER A 369 0.15 43.75 -20.38
CA SER A 369 0.59 43.47 -21.75
C SER A 369 2.02 43.96 -21.96
N SER A 370 2.86 43.09 -22.54
CA SER A 370 4.00 43.39 -23.42
C SER A 370 4.56 42.03 -23.85
N GLY A 371 4.74 41.63 -25.11
CA GLY A 371 4.86 42.35 -26.36
C GLY A 371 6.17 41.92 -27.03
N VAL A 372 6.05 41.08 -28.09
CA VAL A 372 7.02 40.93 -29.22
C VAL A 372 8.33 40.17 -28.84
N ASP A 373 8.96 39.28 -29.61
CA ASP A 373 8.98 38.98 -31.05
C ASP A 373 9.34 37.51 -31.35
N THR A 374 9.04 37.16 -32.59
CA THR A 374 9.25 35.96 -33.38
C THR A 374 10.71 35.70 -33.82
N GLY A 375 11.03 34.43 -34.20
CA GLY A 375 12.00 34.19 -35.28
C GLY A 375 12.99 33.00 -35.18
N SER A 376 12.70 31.96 -35.97
CA SER A 376 13.61 31.09 -36.76
C SER A 376 14.65 30.11 -36.14
N SER A 377 14.29 28.81 -36.19
CA SER A 377 14.72 27.77 -37.16
C SER A 377 16.20 27.34 -37.37
N TYR A 378 16.39 26.00 -37.31
CA TYR A 378 17.46 25.10 -37.85
C TYR A 378 18.88 25.29 -37.29
N GLN A 379 19.70 24.27 -36.95
CA GLN A 379 20.10 23.11 -37.75
C GLN A 379 20.93 22.11 -36.90
N SER A 380 20.95 20.84 -37.30
CA SER A 380 21.72 19.73 -36.71
C SER A 380 23.12 19.55 -37.33
N ALA A 381 24.11 19.10 -36.53
CA ALA A 381 25.29 18.28 -36.90
C ALA A 381 26.05 17.96 -35.59
N SER A 382 26.04 16.71 -35.06
CA SER A 382 26.93 15.56 -35.32
C SER A 382 28.41 15.72 -34.93
N THR A 383 28.80 14.92 -33.92
CA THR A 383 30.11 14.24 -33.66
C THR A 383 31.40 15.05 -33.56
N ASP A 384 32.08 14.94 -32.41
CA ASP A 384 33.35 14.20 -32.34
C ASP A 384 33.70 13.76 -30.90
N GLN A 385 34.32 12.58 -30.83
CA GLN A 385 34.97 12.02 -29.64
C GLN A 385 36.29 12.76 -29.39
N ASP A 386 36.62 13.06 -28.13
CA ASP A 386 37.93 12.64 -27.62
C ASP A 386 37.91 12.45 -26.09
N SER A 387 38.64 11.42 -25.70
CA SER A 387 38.99 10.95 -24.39
C SER A 387 40.00 11.87 -23.69
N THR A 388 39.91 11.99 -22.36
CA THR A 388 41.09 11.94 -21.47
C THR A 388 40.62 11.82 -20.02
N ALA A 389 41.11 10.77 -19.37
CA ALA A 389 41.04 10.56 -17.94
C ALA A 389 42.15 11.36 -17.24
N SER A 390 41.84 11.94 -16.08
CA SER A 390 42.80 12.02 -14.97
C SER A 390 42.10 12.33 -13.65
N SER A 391 42.27 11.37 -12.74
CA SER A 391 42.16 11.47 -11.29
C SER A 391 43.02 12.60 -10.72
N HIS A 392 42.57 13.28 -9.66
CA HIS A 392 43.36 13.63 -8.46
C HIS A 392 42.51 14.39 -7.43
N THR A 393 42.26 13.75 -6.28
CA THR A 393 42.23 14.33 -4.93
C THR A 393 43.39 13.66 -4.16
N PRO A 394 44.01 14.23 -3.10
CA PRO A 394 43.36 14.97 -2.00
C PRO A 394 44.16 16.15 -1.37
N ALA A 395 43.52 16.97 -0.53
CA ALA A 395 44.20 17.67 0.57
C ALA A 395 43.19 18.22 1.61
N THR A 396 43.33 17.75 2.85
CA THR A 396 42.96 18.42 4.10
C THR A 396 44.04 19.44 4.49
N PRO A 397 43.71 20.39 5.39
CA PRO A 397 44.59 20.64 6.54
C PRO A 397 43.86 20.71 7.88
N SER A 398 44.64 20.52 8.93
CA SER A 398 44.31 20.28 10.34
C SER A 398 44.33 21.54 11.23
N SER A 399 43.47 21.50 12.25
CA SER A 399 43.64 21.94 13.66
C SER A 399 44.33 23.27 14.04
N SER A 400 43.65 24.03 14.90
CA SER A 400 44.29 24.71 16.05
C SER A 400 43.37 24.65 17.28
N SER A 401 43.98 24.23 18.38
CA SER A 401 43.51 24.17 19.76
C SER A 401 43.34 25.56 20.39
N ASP A 402 42.46 25.68 21.38
CA ASP A 402 42.82 26.24 22.68
C ASP A 402 41.82 25.79 23.76
N ALA A 403 42.38 25.37 24.88
CA ALA A 403 41.71 24.97 26.12
C ALA A 403 42.39 25.71 27.27
N LEU A 404 41.63 26.26 28.22
CA LEU A 404 42.03 26.52 29.62
C LEU A 404 40.73 26.70 30.43
N ALA A 405 40.40 25.76 31.32
CA ALA A 405 40.57 25.81 32.79
C ALA A 405 39.44 26.61 33.50
N ALA A 406 38.48 25.96 34.16
CA ALA A 406 38.52 25.37 35.51
C ALA A 406 38.50 26.43 36.63
N ASP A 407 37.42 26.45 37.40
CA ASP A 407 37.53 26.56 38.87
C ASP A 407 36.34 25.89 39.57
N GLU A 408 36.65 25.31 40.72
CA GLU A 408 35.87 24.41 41.56
C GLU A 408 34.97 25.13 42.60
N SER A 409 34.21 24.28 43.30
CA SER A 409 33.76 24.37 44.69
C SER A 409 32.27 24.69 44.89
N SER A 410 31.53 24.10 45.83
CA SER A 410 31.67 22.89 46.65
C SER A 410 30.44 22.83 47.56
N SER A 411 29.86 21.63 47.77
CA SER A 411 29.05 21.22 48.93
C SER A 411 27.70 21.97 49.13
N SER A 412 26.65 21.49 49.77
CA SER A 412 26.34 20.35 50.63
C SER A 412 24.80 20.37 50.82
N GLY A 413 24.21 19.29 51.35
CA GLY A 413 22.97 19.44 52.14
C GLY A 413 21.81 18.53 51.76
N SER A 414 21.67 17.48 52.55
CA SER A 414 20.53 16.57 52.72
C SER A 414 19.18 17.26 53.00
N GLY A 415 18.07 16.62 52.62
CA GLY A 415 16.75 16.96 53.15
C GLY A 415 15.60 16.10 52.62
N SER A 416 15.40 14.93 53.24
CA SER A 416 14.22 14.08 53.09
C SER A 416 13.01 14.71 53.79
N LEU A 417 11.85 14.86 53.14
CA LEU A 417 10.54 14.93 53.79
C LEU A 417 9.39 14.49 52.84
N VAL A 418 8.59 13.57 53.34
CA VAL A 418 7.29 13.03 52.88
C VAL A 418 6.45 12.88 54.18
N PRO A 419 5.10 12.87 54.22
CA PRO A 419 4.01 13.59 53.53
C PRO A 419 3.10 14.34 54.57
N PRO A 420 1.81 14.67 54.31
CA PRO A 420 0.74 13.67 54.53
C PRO A 420 -0.41 13.68 53.50
N ALA A 421 -1.09 12.54 53.43
CA ALA A 421 -2.38 12.32 52.78
C ALA A 421 -3.54 12.39 53.80
N ILE A 422 -4.79 12.26 53.29
CA ILE A 422 -6.07 11.93 53.99
C ILE A 422 -6.88 13.22 54.34
N ASN A 423 -8.17 13.47 53.98
CA ASN A 423 -9.32 12.65 53.55
C ASN A 423 -10.50 13.52 52.98
N PRO A 424 -11.78 13.05 52.80
CA PRO A 424 -12.59 13.32 51.60
C PRO A 424 -13.93 14.05 51.91
N GLN A 425 -14.89 13.95 50.97
CA GLN A 425 -16.32 14.33 50.98
C GLN A 425 -16.66 15.59 50.16
N THR A 426 -17.37 15.44 49.04
CA THR A 426 -18.82 15.17 48.93
C THR A 426 -19.15 14.57 47.57
#